data_AF-A0A3C7W228-F1
#
_entry.id   AF-A0A3C7W228-F1
#
_cell.length_a   1.000
_cell.length_b   1.000
_cell.length_c   1.000
_cell.angle_alpha   90.00
_cell.angle_beta   90.00
_cell.angle_gamma   90.00
#
_symmetry.space_group_name_H-M   'P 1'
#
loop_
_entity.id
_entity.type
_entity.pdbx_description
1 polymer ?
#
loop_
_entity_poly.entity_id
_entity_poly.type
_entity_poly.pdbx_seq_one_letter_code
_entity_poly.pdbx_strand_id
1 'polypeptide(L)'
;MAESPTVDTRSLTTLFRYFVQILGPEHRFYTLTVLYGIGISILSVATPVSVQMLVNSVAATGLPTPLVVLSLSLFGLLLIAGTLRALRIYIMDVFGRRFYSRLVSDIALRALYARNPHFEDTRRGPLFNRYFDIIQVMIRMPDILIGGFTIILQAAAGFVLTSFYHPFLLVFNLVVIALLWLVWFIWGPRAIRSAVELSHRKHTTAAWLEGLAKSNGFYKSARHIDDALERTDRFTGEYIE
;
A
#
# COMPACT_ATOMS: atom_id res chain seq x y z
N MET A 1 8.09 23.53 -32.54
CA MET A 1 6.75 23.15 -32.05
C MET A 1 6.92 21.88 -31.25
N ALA A 2 6.99 21.98 -29.93
CA ALA A 2 7.09 20.80 -29.05
C ALA A 2 5.68 20.27 -28.85
N GLU A 3 5.42 19.03 -29.26
CA GLU A 3 4.23 18.31 -28.82
C GLU A 3 4.23 18.30 -27.30
N SER A 4 3.23 18.99 -26.71
CA SER A 4 2.88 18.81 -25.32
C SER A 4 2.71 17.30 -25.07
N PRO A 5 3.30 16.71 -24.02
CA PRO A 5 3.01 15.33 -23.70
C PRO A 5 1.52 15.24 -23.44
N THR A 6 0.78 14.65 -24.37
CA THR A 6 -0.64 14.37 -24.22
C THR A 6 -0.76 13.57 -22.93
N VAL A 7 -1.34 14.20 -21.90
CA VAL A 7 -1.64 13.56 -20.62
C VAL A 7 -2.65 12.48 -20.95
N ASP A 8 -2.12 11.30 -21.26
CA ASP A 8 -2.87 10.10 -21.61
C ASP A 8 -3.81 9.83 -20.45
N THR A 9 -5.10 10.10 -20.65
CA THR A 9 -6.18 9.83 -19.70
C THR A 9 -6.28 8.32 -19.52
N ARG A 10 -5.33 7.74 -18.80
CA ARG A 10 -5.25 6.30 -18.58
C ARG A 10 -6.43 5.88 -17.73
N SER A 11 -7.38 5.21 -18.38
CA SER A 11 -8.47 4.50 -17.70
C SER A 11 -7.92 3.66 -16.54
N LEU A 12 -8.66 3.59 -15.43
CA LEU A 12 -8.31 2.76 -14.26
C LEU A 12 -7.98 1.32 -14.64
N THR A 13 -8.59 0.81 -15.71
CA THR A 13 -8.30 -0.52 -16.27
C THR A 13 -6.87 -0.66 -16.76
N THR A 14 -6.30 0.37 -17.38
CA THR A 14 -4.91 0.37 -17.85
C THR A 14 -3.93 0.36 -16.68
N LEU A 15 -4.20 1.13 -15.62
CA LEU A 15 -3.38 1.12 -14.39
C LEU A 15 -3.40 -0.27 -13.73
N PHE A 16 -4.59 -0.86 -13.62
CA PHE A 16 -4.75 -2.20 -13.07
C PHE A 16 -4.01 -3.26 -13.90
N ARG A 17 -4.03 -3.14 -15.22
CA ARG A 17 -3.26 -4.04 -16.11
C ARG A 17 -1.76 -3.98 -15.83
N TYR A 18 -1.18 -2.78 -15.70
CA TYR A 18 0.25 -2.64 -15.39
C TYR A 18 0.58 -3.18 -14.00
N PHE A 19 -0.30 -2.96 -13.04
CA PHE A 19 -0.18 -3.48 -11.69
C PHE A 19 -0.07 -5.02 -11.68
N VAL A 20 -1.01 -5.69 -12.36
CA VAL A 20 -1.01 -7.15 -12.49
C VAL A 20 0.23 -7.65 -13.20
N GLN A 21 0.71 -6.96 -14.24
CA GLN A 21 1.91 -7.35 -14.96
C GLN A 21 3.18 -7.27 -14.09
N ILE A 22 3.29 -6.25 -13.25
CA ILE A 22 4.45 -6.05 -12.36
C ILE A 22 4.43 -7.06 -11.20
N LEU A 23 3.27 -7.36 -10.64
CA LEU A 23 3.16 -8.22 -9.46
C LEU A 23 3.00 -9.71 -9.79
N GLY A 24 2.48 -10.04 -10.97
CA GLY A 24 2.10 -11.41 -11.35
C GLY A 24 3.15 -12.51 -11.11
N PRO A 25 4.44 -12.30 -11.39
CA PRO A 25 5.44 -13.36 -11.22
C PRO A 25 5.65 -13.82 -9.75
N GLU A 26 5.28 -13.02 -8.76
CA GLU A 26 5.36 -13.37 -7.33
C GLU A 26 4.05 -13.98 -6.77
N HIS A 27 3.12 -14.45 -7.61
CA HIS A 27 1.82 -14.96 -7.17
C HIS A 27 1.89 -15.97 -6.00
N ARG A 28 2.89 -16.86 -5.97
CA ARG A 28 3.07 -17.84 -4.89
C ARG A 28 3.23 -17.18 -3.53
N PHE A 29 3.93 -16.05 -3.45
CA PHE A 29 4.09 -15.31 -2.21
C PHE A 29 2.75 -14.72 -1.76
N TYR A 30 1.97 -14.14 -2.68
CA TYR A 30 0.66 -13.61 -2.33
C TYR A 30 -0.31 -14.70 -1.87
N THR A 31 -0.32 -15.86 -2.53
CA THR A 31 -1.18 -16.99 -2.10
C THR A 31 -0.83 -17.47 -0.69
N LEU A 32 0.46 -17.66 -0.39
CA LEU A 32 0.89 -18.00 0.97
C LEU A 32 0.48 -16.92 1.97
N THR A 33 0.65 -15.67 1.59
CA THR A 33 0.34 -14.51 2.41
C THR A 33 -1.14 -14.39 2.74
N VAL A 34 -2.01 -14.63 1.75
CA VAL A 34 -3.45 -14.69 1.94
C VAL A 34 -3.82 -15.86 2.86
N LEU A 35 -3.21 -17.03 2.69
CA LEU A 35 -3.44 -18.19 3.56
C LEU A 35 -3.08 -17.89 5.02
N TYR A 36 -1.90 -17.31 5.28
CA TYR A 36 -1.51 -16.87 6.63
C TYR A 36 -2.45 -15.75 7.14
N GLY A 37 -2.87 -14.83 6.26
CA GLY A 37 -3.81 -13.76 6.58
C GLY A 37 -5.17 -14.28 7.05
N ILE A 38 -5.70 -15.33 6.42
CA ILE A 38 -6.94 -16.01 6.84
C ILE A 38 -6.76 -16.60 8.25
N GLY A 39 -5.68 -17.34 8.48
CA GLY A 39 -5.40 -17.94 9.79
C GLY A 39 -5.31 -16.90 10.91
N ILE A 40 -4.55 -15.83 10.68
CA ILE A 40 -4.40 -14.71 11.63
C ILE A 40 -5.75 -14.02 11.88
N SER A 41 -6.56 -13.82 10.84
CA SER A 41 -7.86 -13.16 10.98
C SER A 41 -8.85 -14.00 11.80
N ILE A 42 -8.90 -15.32 11.58
CA ILE A 42 -9.72 -16.23 12.38
C ILE A 42 -9.27 -16.19 13.85
N LEU A 43 -7.97 -16.29 14.10
CA LEU A 43 -7.39 -16.18 15.45
C LEU A 43 -7.70 -14.82 16.10
N SER A 44 -7.71 -13.74 15.32
CA SER A 44 -8.04 -12.41 15.79
C SER A 44 -9.52 -12.25 16.19
N VAL A 45 -10.44 -12.98 15.57
CA VAL A 45 -11.86 -13.01 15.96
C VAL A 45 -12.06 -13.93 17.16
N ALA A 46 -11.25 -14.98 17.30
CA ALA A 46 -11.29 -15.84 18.48
C ALA A 46 -10.97 -15.07 19.77
N THR A 47 -10.06 -14.08 19.71
CA THR A 47 -9.67 -13.28 20.89
C THR A 47 -10.85 -12.57 21.58
N PRO A 48 -11.65 -11.70 20.93
CA PRO A 48 -12.78 -11.03 21.58
C PRO A 48 -13.86 -12.01 22.05
N VAL A 49 -14.11 -13.10 21.31
CA VAL A 49 -15.07 -14.14 21.72
C VAL A 49 -14.59 -14.84 22.99
N SER A 50 -13.32 -15.25 23.06
CA SER A 50 -12.75 -15.87 24.26
C SER A 50 -12.77 -14.93 25.46
N VAL A 51 -12.46 -13.65 25.28
CA VAL A 51 -12.56 -12.64 26.35
C VAL A 51 -14.00 -12.51 26.84
N GLN A 52 -14.97 -12.44 25.94
CA GLN A 52 -16.39 -12.35 26.31
C GLN A 52 -16.85 -13.59 27.09
N MET A 53 -16.46 -14.79 26.65
CA MET A 53 -16.77 -16.03 27.38
C MET A 53 -16.12 -16.05 28.76
N LEU A 54 -14.90 -15.54 28.89
CA LEU A 54 -14.20 -15.44 30.17
C LEU A 54 -14.93 -14.49 31.12
N VAL A 55 -15.29 -13.29 30.67
CA VAL A 55 -16.06 -12.32 31.46
C VAL A 55 -17.41 -12.89 31.89
N ASN A 56 -18.16 -13.50 30.97
CA ASN A 56 -19.46 -14.10 31.27
C ASN A 56 -19.35 -15.26 32.26
N SER A 57 -18.32 -16.11 32.12
CA SER A 57 -18.09 -17.24 33.02
C SER A 57 -17.75 -16.77 34.43
N VAL A 58 -16.87 -15.78 34.57
CA VAL A 58 -16.51 -15.18 35.86
C VAL A 58 -17.72 -14.52 36.51
N ALA A 59 -18.50 -13.76 35.74
CA ALA A 59 -19.70 -13.08 36.23
C ALA A 59 -20.82 -14.05 36.64
N ALA A 60 -20.97 -15.18 35.96
CA ALA A 60 -22.05 -16.14 36.21
C ALA A 60 -21.72 -17.18 37.30
N THR A 61 -20.46 -17.62 37.40
CA THR A 61 -20.10 -18.79 38.24
C THR A 61 -19.23 -18.47 39.45
N GLY A 62 -18.49 -17.35 39.45
CA GLY A 62 -17.58 -16.97 40.55
C GLY A 62 -16.48 -18.01 40.88
N LEU A 63 -16.31 -19.05 40.07
CA LEU A 63 -15.39 -20.17 40.29
C LEU A 63 -14.04 -19.90 39.60
N PRO A 64 -12.90 -20.20 40.24
CA PRO A 64 -11.58 -19.95 39.64
C PRO A 64 -11.20 -20.95 38.55
N THR A 65 -11.78 -22.16 38.54
CA THR A 65 -11.40 -23.23 37.60
C THR A 65 -11.70 -22.88 36.13
N PRO A 66 -12.91 -22.42 35.75
CA PRO A 66 -13.18 -22.01 34.37
C PRO A 66 -12.32 -20.82 33.92
N LEU A 67 -12.02 -19.90 34.84
CA LEU A 67 -11.16 -18.74 34.56
C LEU A 67 -9.74 -19.18 34.18
N VAL A 68 -9.14 -20.09 34.94
CA VAL A 68 -7.78 -20.58 34.68
C VAL A 68 -7.70 -21.34 33.36
N VAL A 69 -8.67 -22.22 33.08
CA VAL A 69 -8.70 -22.99 31.82
C VAL A 69 -8.85 -22.06 30.61
N LEU A 70 -9.82 -21.13 30.64
CA LEU A 70 -10.03 -20.17 29.54
C LEU A 70 -8.83 -19.25 29.34
N SER A 71 -8.19 -18.79 30.42
CA SER A 71 -6.99 -17.94 30.35
C SER A 71 -5.82 -18.68 29.72
N LEU A 72 -5.56 -19.93 30.11
CA LEU A 72 -4.48 -20.74 29.52
C LEU A 72 -4.76 -21.09 28.05
N SER A 73 -6.01 -21.41 27.70
CA SER A 73 -6.41 -21.63 26.30
C SER A 73 -6.22 -20.37 25.46
N LEU A 74 -6.67 -19.21 25.96
CA LEU A 74 -6.49 -17.93 25.26
C LEU A 74 -5.00 -17.59 25.10
N PHE A 75 -4.20 -17.79 26.14
CA PHE A 75 -2.74 -17.59 26.07
C PHE A 75 -2.10 -18.46 24.99
N GLY A 76 -2.45 -19.75 24.92
CA GLY A 76 -1.97 -20.66 23.87
C GLY A 76 -2.36 -20.21 22.46
N LEU A 77 -3.62 -19.78 22.27
CA LEU A 77 -4.09 -19.23 20.99
C LEU A 77 -3.33 -17.96 20.59
N LEU A 78 -3.07 -17.07 21.54
CA LEU A 78 -2.32 -15.83 21.30
C LEU A 78 -0.85 -16.11 20.96
N LEU A 79 -0.22 -17.10 21.58
CA LEU A 79 1.13 -17.52 21.22
C LEU A 79 1.19 -18.02 19.77
N ILE A 80 0.27 -18.90 19.37
CA ILE A 80 0.18 -19.40 18.00
C ILE A 80 -0.05 -18.24 17.02
N ALA A 81 -0.96 -17.32 17.34
CA ALA A 81 -1.22 -16.14 16.53
C ALA A 81 0.03 -15.25 16.39
N GLY A 82 0.79 -15.06 17.47
CA GLY A 82 2.05 -14.34 17.48
C GLY A 82 3.10 -14.98 16.57
N THR A 83 3.27 -16.30 16.67
CA THR A 83 4.21 -17.05 15.81
C THR A 83 3.82 -16.96 14.33
N LEU A 84 2.53 -17.13 13.99
CA LEU A 84 2.05 -16.96 12.62
C LEU A 84 2.30 -15.55 12.09
N ARG A 85 2.12 -14.53 12.93
CA ARG A 85 2.42 -13.13 12.56
C ARG A 85 3.90 -12.91 12.32
N ALA A 86 4.78 -13.51 13.12
CA ALA A 86 6.22 -13.44 12.94
C ALA A 86 6.67 -14.13 11.63
N LEU A 87 6.18 -15.34 11.37
CA LEU A 87 6.47 -16.07 10.14
C LEU A 87 5.98 -15.31 8.90
N ARG A 88 4.81 -14.67 8.99
CA ARG A 88 4.30 -13.79 7.94
C ARG A 88 5.25 -12.62 7.65
N ILE A 89 5.76 -11.94 8.67
CA ILE A 89 6.71 -10.82 8.50
C ILE A 89 7.96 -11.32 7.77
N TYR A 90 8.49 -12.48 8.15
CA TYR A 90 9.63 -13.09 7.47
C TYR A 90 9.35 -13.37 5.99
N ILE A 91 8.20 -13.95 5.65
CA ILE A 91 7.81 -14.21 4.24
C ILE A 91 7.74 -12.90 3.45
N MET A 92 7.26 -11.81 4.06
CA MET A 92 7.19 -10.48 3.41
C MET A 92 8.55 -9.85 3.17
N ASP A 93 9.51 -10.05 4.06
CA ASP A 93 10.88 -9.62 3.83
C ASP A 93 11.53 -10.40 2.66
N VAL A 94 11.32 -11.72 2.61
CA VAL A 94 11.81 -12.55 1.49
C VAL A 94 11.16 -12.13 0.16
N PHE A 95 9.86 -11.84 0.16
CA PHE A 95 9.17 -11.28 -0.99
C PHE A 95 9.83 -9.97 -1.45
N GLY A 96 10.05 -9.01 -0.55
CA GLY A 96 10.64 -7.72 -0.88
C GLY A 96 12.01 -7.83 -1.52
N ARG A 97 12.88 -8.69 -0.96
CA ARG A 97 14.23 -8.95 -1.50
C ARG A 97 14.19 -9.53 -2.91
N ARG A 98 13.29 -10.49 -3.17
CA ARG A 98 13.12 -11.12 -4.49
C ARG A 98 12.51 -10.16 -5.51
N PHE A 99 11.51 -9.38 -5.10
CA PHE A 99 10.85 -8.39 -5.94
C PHE A 99 11.83 -7.31 -6.39
N TYR A 100 12.63 -6.80 -5.43
CA TYR A 100 13.66 -5.82 -5.69
C TYR A 100 14.72 -6.33 -6.68
N SER A 101 15.32 -7.50 -6.43
CA SER A 101 16.38 -8.02 -7.30
C SER A 101 15.90 -8.23 -8.74
N ARG A 102 14.67 -8.71 -8.92
CA ARG A 102 14.05 -8.85 -10.25
C ARG A 102 13.82 -7.51 -10.93
N LEU A 103 13.21 -6.53 -10.26
CA LEU A 103 12.93 -5.23 -10.88
C LEU A 103 14.20 -4.46 -11.24
N VAL A 104 15.24 -4.54 -10.41
CA VAL A 104 16.53 -3.93 -10.73
C VAL A 104 17.16 -4.60 -11.95
N SER A 105 17.11 -5.93 -12.03
CA SER A 105 17.57 -6.67 -13.22
C SER A 105 16.80 -6.26 -14.48
N ASP A 106 15.47 -6.16 -14.40
CA ASP A 106 14.63 -5.73 -15.53
C ASP A 106 14.95 -4.31 -15.98
N ILE A 107 15.16 -3.38 -15.05
CA ILE A 107 15.55 -1.99 -15.36
C ILE A 107 16.93 -1.96 -16.01
N ALA A 108 17.90 -2.72 -15.49
CA ALA A 108 19.24 -2.79 -16.04
C ALA A 108 19.26 -3.37 -17.47
N LEU A 109 18.54 -4.47 -17.71
CA LEU A 109 18.40 -5.06 -19.04
C LEU A 109 17.74 -4.09 -20.03
N ARG A 110 16.65 -3.42 -19.62
CA ARG A 110 15.99 -2.42 -20.47
C ARG A 110 16.88 -1.23 -20.77
N ALA A 111 17.69 -0.79 -19.81
CA ALA A 111 18.65 0.29 -20.01
C ALA A 111 19.75 -0.11 -21.00
N LEU A 112 20.29 -1.33 -20.89
CA LEU A 112 21.36 -1.83 -21.76
C LEU A 112 20.90 -2.03 -23.21
N TYR A 113 19.68 -2.56 -23.41
CA TYR A 113 19.13 -2.84 -24.74
C TYR A 113 18.37 -1.67 -25.37
N ALA A 114 18.30 -0.52 -24.70
CA ALA A 114 17.64 0.63 -25.28
C ALA A 114 18.46 1.17 -26.47
N ARG A 115 17.95 0.95 -27.70
CA ARG A 115 18.55 1.48 -28.92
C ARG A 115 18.58 3.00 -28.87
N ASN A 116 19.78 3.58 -28.91
CA ASN A 116 19.98 5.02 -28.82
C ASN A 116 20.10 5.63 -30.23
N PRO A 117 19.23 6.61 -30.56
CA PRO A 117 19.75 7.94 -30.84
C PRO A 117 19.06 9.05 -30.02
N HIS A 118 18.27 8.74 -28.98
CA HIS A 118 17.42 9.73 -28.28
C HIS A 118 17.63 9.87 -26.76
N PHE A 119 18.58 9.18 -26.14
CA PHE A 119 18.98 9.46 -24.74
C PHE A 119 19.84 10.73 -24.64
N GLU A 120 20.61 11.08 -25.68
CA GLU A 120 21.33 12.36 -25.74
C GLU A 120 20.39 13.51 -26.13
N ASP A 121 19.45 13.26 -27.06
CA ASP A 121 18.57 14.31 -27.61
C ASP A 121 17.30 14.56 -26.79
N THR A 122 16.78 13.55 -26.09
CA THR A 122 15.69 13.70 -25.13
C THR A 122 16.26 13.42 -23.74
N ARG A 123 16.44 14.46 -22.90
CA ARG A 123 16.91 14.39 -21.49
C ARG A 123 16.07 13.44 -20.62
N ARG A 124 16.19 12.13 -20.84
CA ARG A 124 15.38 11.05 -20.25
C ARG A 124 16.03 10.42 -19.02
N GLY A 125 17.20 10.92 -18.61
CA GLY A 125 17.87 10.53 -17.36
C GLY A 125 16.94 10.47 -16.13
N PRO A 126 16.01 11.44 -15.94
CA PRO A 126 15.08 11.43 -14.81
C PRO A 126 14.11 10.24 -14.78
N LEU A 127 13.98 9.45 -15.85
CA LEU A 127 13.18 8.22 -15.83
C LEU A 127 13.76 7.19 -14.86
N PHE A 128 15.08 7.20 -14.62
CA PHE A 128 15.71 6.32 -13.64
C PHE A 128 15.29 6.64 -12.21
N ASN A 129 14.77 7.83 -11.92
CA ASN A 129 14.22 8.17 -10.60
C ASN A 129 12.99 7.30 -10.24
N ARG A 130 12.38 6.61 -11.22
CA ARG A 130 11.34 5.60 -10.98
C ARG A 130 11.85 4.37 -10.25
N TYR A 131 13.15 4.13 -10.22
CA TYR A 131 13.78 3.13 -9.35
C TYR A 131 13.36 3.30 -7.88
N PHE A 132 13.23 4.54 -7.39
CA PHE A 132 12.82 4.80 -6.01
C PHE A 132 11.37 4.36 -5.71
N ASP A 133 10.52 4.22 -6.73
CA ASP A 133 9.15 3.73 -6.55
C ASP A 133 9.12 2.23 -6.24
N ILE A 134 10.18 1.47 -6.52
CA ILE A 134 10.30 0.03 -6.15
C ILE A 134 10.14 -0.14 -4.64
N ILE A 135 10.79 0.73 -3.85
CA ILE A 135 10.74 0.69 -2.39
C ILE A 135 9.31 0.97 -1.91
N GLN A 136 8.61 1.91 -2.54
CA GLN A 136 7.22 2.21 -2.19
C GLN A 136 6.32 1.00 -2.43
N VAL A 137 6.49 0.30 -3.55
CA VAL A 137 5.75 -0.94 -3.81
C VAL A 137 6.11 -2.01 -2.77
N MET A 138 7.39 -2.17 -2.43
CA MET A 138 7.86 -3.15 -1.45
C MET A 138 7.27 -2.94 -0.06
N ILE A 139 7.14 -1.69 0.39
CA ILE A 139 6.62 -1.37 1.73
C ILE A 139 5.08 -1.38 1.72
N ARG A 140 4.43 -0.85 0.68
CA ARG A 140 2.97 -0.68 0.66
C ARG A 140 2.20 -1.91 0.19
N MET A 141 2.77 -2.75 -0.69
CA MET A 141 2.07 -3.95 -1.18
C MET A 141 1.70 -4.93 -0.06
N PRO A 142 2.63 -5.31 0.84
CA PRO A 142 2.30 -6.19 1.95
C PRO A 142 1.16 -5.64 2.81
N ASP A 143 1.19 -4.33 3.11
CA ASP A 143 0.18 -3.67 3.92
C ASP A 143 -1.20 -3.70 3.26
N ILE A 144 -1.30 -3.44 1.96
CA ILE A 144 -2.57 -3.46 1.24
C ILE A 144 -3.11 -4.90 1.12
N LEU A 145 -2.26 -5.84 0.71
CA LEU A 145 -2.67 -7.23 0.50
C LEU A 145 -3.06 -7.92 1.80
N ILE A 146 -2.29 -7.72 2.87
CA ILE A 146 -2.53 -8.38 4.15
C ILE A 146 -3.45 -7.53 5.01
N GLY A 147 -3.09 -6.28 5.24
CA GLY A 147 -3.81 -5.38 6.12
C GLY A 147 -5.21 -5.13 5.59
N GLY A 148 -5.34 -4.84 4.29
CA GLY A 148 -6.65 -4.71 3.64
C GLY A 148 -7.50 -5.97 3.78
N PHE A 149 -6.95 -7.15 3.45
CA PHE A 149 -7.67 -8.42 3.59
C PHE A 149 -8.07 -8.72 5.04
N THR A 150 -7.15 -8.49 5.99
CA THR A 150 -7.39 -8.70 7.43
C THR A 150 -8.52 -7.80 7.92
N ILE A 151 -8.48 -6.51 7.56
CA ILE A 151 -9.52 -5.53 7.94
C ILE A 151 -10.88 -5.94 7.37
N ILE A 152 -10.92 -6.37 6.10
CA ILE A 152 -12.18 -6.83 5.47
C ILE A 152 -12.74 -8.05 6.21
N LEU A 153 -11.89 -9.05 6.50
CA LEU A 153 -12.33 -10.28 7.16
C LEU A 153 -12.75 -10.03 8.62
N GLN A 154 -12.01 -9.20 9.35
CA GLN A 154 -12.38 -8.77 10.71
C GLN A 154 -13.66 -7.96 10.72
N ALA A 155 -13.84 -7.01 9.80
CA ALA A 155 -15.06 -6.22 9.68
C ALA A 155 -16.26 -7.11 9.35
N ALA A 156 -16.10 -8.05 8.41
CA ALA A 156 -17.14 -9.01 8.07
C ALA A 156 -17.52 -9.87 9.28
N ALA A 157 -16.54 -10.45 9.98
CA ALA A 157 -16.80 -11.24 11.19
C ALA A 157 -17.47 -10.41 12.29
N GLY A 158 -17.02 -9.17 12.50
CA GLY A 158 -17.60 -8.23 13.46
C GLY A 158 -19.04 -7.86 13.12
N PHE A 159 -19.35 -7.56 11.86
CA PHE A 159 -20.71 -7.28 11.42
C PHE A 159 -21.61 -8.49 11.54
N VAL A 160 -21.13 -9.68 11.17
CA VAL A 160 -21.89 -10.93 11.32
C VAL A 160 -22.21 -11.18 12.79
N LEU A 161 -21.20 -11.18 13.66
CA LEU A 161 -21.35 -11.40 15.09
C LEU A 161 -22.36 -10.41 15.68
N THR A 162 -22.16 -9.12 15.43
CA THR A 162 -23.00 -8.04 15.97
C THR A 162 -24.44 -8.09 15.43
N SER A 163 -24.63 -8.49 14.17
CA SER A 163 -25.97 -8.63 13.58
C SER A 163 -26.79 -9.77 14.19
N PHE A 164 -26.14 -10.82 14.68
CA PHE A 164 -26.82 -11.91 15.39
C PHE A 164 -27.27 -11.55 16.81
N TYR A 165 -26.69 -10.52 17.43
CA TYR A 165 -27.08 -10.11 18.79
C TYR A 165 -28.44 -9.42 18.86
N HIS A 166 -28.79 -8.57 17.88
CA HIS A 166 -30.05 -7.83 17.90
C HIS A 166 -30.46 -7.32 16.51
N PRO A 167 -31.75 -7.36 16.11
CA PRO A 167 -32.22 -6.86 14.81
C PRO A 167 -31.86 -5.40 14.51
N PHE A 168 -31.94 -4.50 15.51
CA PHE A 168 -31.49 -3.10 15.34
C PHE A 168 -30.01 -2.97 14.95
N LEU A 169 -29.14 -3.87 15.44
CA LEU A 169 -27.71 -3.85 15.10
C LEU A 169 -27.46 -4.28 13.66
N LEU A 170 -28.30 -5.17 13.12
CA LEU A 170 -28.26 -5.53 11.70
C LEU A 170 -28.56 -4.30 10.82
N VAL A 171 -29.63 -3.57 11.12
CA VAL A 171 -29.99 -2.33 10.39
C VAL A 171 -28.86 -1.31 10.48
N PHE A 172 -28.29 -1.12 11.67
CA PHE A 172 -27.15 -0.24 11.87
C PHE A 172 -25.95 -0.64 10.99
N ASN A 173 -25.59 -1.93 10.96
CA ASN A 173 -24.49 -2.43 10.13
C ASN A 173 -24.75 -2.19 8.63
N LEU A 174 -25.98 -2.40 8.16
CA LEU A 174 -26.35 -2.12 6.77
C LEU A 174 -26.17 -0.62 6.42
N VAL A 175 -26.58 0.28 7.32
CA VAL A 175 -26.38 1.73 7.13
C VAL A 175 -24.90 2.06 7.07
N VAL A 176 -24.07 1.50 7.96
CA VAL A 176 -22.61 1.69 7.95
C VAL A 176 -22.00 1.22 6.64
N ILE A 177 -22.36 0.02 6.16
CA ILE A 177 -21.87 -0.52 4.88
C ILE A 177 -22.28 0.40 3.71
N ALA A 178 -23.51 0.89 3.70
CA ALA A 178 -24.00 1.81 2.68
C ALA A 178 -23.22 3.13 2.68
N LEU A 179 -22.93 3.70 3.86
CA LEU A 179 -22.13 4.92 3.98
C LEU A 179 -20.69 4.71 3.51
N LEU A 180 -20.05 3.61 3.89
CA LEU A 180 -18.70 3.26 3.42
C LEU A 180 -18.66 3.11 1.89
N TRP A 181 -19.67 2.46 1.32
CA TRP A 181 -19.79 2.31 -0.12
C TRP A 181 -19.99 3.66 -0.83
N LEU A 182 -20.87 4.53 -0.29
CA LEU A 182 -21.11 5.86 -0.84
C LEU A 182 -19.84 6.71 -0.81
N VAL A 183 -19.08 6.64 0.29
CA VAL A 183 -17.79 7.34 0.40
C VAL A 183 -16.82 6.85 -0.67
N TRP A 184 -16.67 5.54 -0.81
CA TRP A 184 -15.81 4.98 -1.84
C TRP A 184 -16.26 5.38 -3.26
N PHE A 185 -17.56 5.34 -3.53
CA PHE A 185 -18.13 5.65 -4.84
C PHE A 185 -17.92 7.12 -5.25
N ILE A 186 -18.14 8.06 -4.33
CA ILE A 186 -18.04 9.50 -4.62
C ILE A 186 -16.57 9.97 -4.73
N TRP A 187 -15.71 9.52 -3.82
CA TRP A 187 -14.35 10.05 -3.69
C TRP A 187 -13.26 9.14 -4.28
N GLY A 188 -13.50 7.82 -4.38
CA GLY A 188 -12.48 6.84 -4.81
C GLY A 188 -11.81 7.15 -6.15
N PRO A 189 -12.57 7.30 -7.26
CA PRO A 189 -11.97 7.58 -8.57
C PRO A 189 -11.20 8.90 -8.61
N ARG A 190 -11.69 9.93 -7.90
CA ARG A 190 -11.02 11.24 -7.82
C ARG A 190 -9.72 11.14 -7.03
N ALA A 191 -9.74 10.43 -5.90
CA ALA A 191 -8.57 10.21 -5.05
C ALA A 191 -7.45 9.45 -5.77
N ILE A 192 -7.79 8.44 -6.59
CA ILE A 192 -6.79 7.72 -7.38
C ILE A 192 -6.13 8.64 -8.42
N ARG A 193 -6.94 9.44 -9.13
CA ARG A 193 -6.43 10.37 -10.14
C ARG A 193 -5.52 11.44 -9.52
N SER A 194 -5.94 12.04 -8.41
CA SER A 194 -5.13 13.04 -7.72
C SER A 194 -3.83 12.44 -7.18
N ALA A 195 -3.85 11.21 -6.64
CA ALA A 195 -2.64 10.53 -6.18
C ALA A 195 -1.65 10.23 -7.31
N VAL A 196 -2.14 9.86 -8.51
CA VAL A 196 -1.29 9.65 -9.69
C VAL A 196 -0.68 10.96 -10.17
N GLU A 197 -1.46 12.03 -10.23
CA GLU A 197 -0.98 13.37 -10.59
C GLU A 197 0.09 13.86 -9.62
N LEU A 198 -0.16 13.75 -8.31
CA LEU A 198 0.81 14.09 -7.26
C LEU A 198 2.13 13.32 -7.42
N SER A 199 2.05 12.03 -7.79
CA SER A 199 3.23 11.24 -8.10
C SER A 199 3.98 11.78 -9.33
N HIS A 200 3.29 12.18 -10.40
CA HIS A 200 3.93 12.81 -11.55
C HIS A 200 4.68 14.09 -11.16
N ARG A 201 4.04 14.97 -10.39
CA ARG A 201 4.65 16.23 -9.92
C ARG A 201 5.88 15.98 -9.06
N LYS A 202 5.84 14.99 -8.14
CA LYS A 202 7.02 14.52 -7.36
C LYS A 202 8.22 14.23 -8.27
N HIS A 203 8.01 13.50 -9.37
CA HIS A 203 9.08 13.14 -10.29
C HIS A 203 9.54 14.30 -11.18
N THR A 204 8.64 15.23 -11.54
CA THR A 204 8.99 16.46 -12.24
C THR A 204 9.91 17.34 -11.38
N THR A 205 9.59 17.51 -10.10
CA THR A 205 10.44 18.24 -9.14
C THR A 205 11.81 17.58 -8.98
N ALA A 206 11.85 16.24 -8.87
CA ALA A 206 13.11 15.50 -8.84
C ALA A 206 13.95 15.69 -10.11
N ALA A 207 13.31 15.68 -11.29
CA ALA A 207 13.96 15.92 -12.57
C ALA A 207 14.55 17.34 -12.67
N TRP A 208 13.83 18.33 -12.15
CA TRP A 208 14.32 19.71 -12.05
C TRP A 208 15.60 19.79 -11.19
N LEU A 209 15.59 19.21 -9.99
CA LEU A 209 16.74 19.20 -9.09
C LEU A 209 17.96 18.48 -9.69
N GLU A 210 17.74 17.37 -10.38
CA GLU A 210 18.80 16.66 -11.10
C GLU A 210 19.40 17.52 -12.23
N GLY A 211 18.55 18.27 -12.95
CA GLY A 211 18.96 19.23 -13.96
C GLY A 211 19.83 20.35 -13.37
N LEU A 212 19.38 20.93 -12.25
CA LEU A 212 20.11 21.96 -11.51
C LEU A 212 21.50 21.45 -11.10
N ALA A 213 21.58 20.23 -10.56
CA ALA A 213 22.84 19.61 -10.16
C ALA A 213 23.79 19.39 -11.35
N LYS A 214 23.28 18.89 -12.50
CA LYS A 214 24.09 18.66 -13.71
C LYS A 214 24.61 19.93 -14.35
N SER A 215 23.95 21.06 -14.13
CA SER A 215 24.31 22.36 -14.70
C SER A 215 24.77 23.38 -13.65
N ASN A 216 25.30 22.90 -12.52
CA ASN A 216 25.77 23.72 -11.41
C ASN A 216 26.69 24.89 -11.84
N GLY A 217 27.57 24.68 -12.83
CA GLY A 217 28.44 25.75 -13.35
C GLY A 217 27.69 26.94 -13.97
N PHE A 218 26.52 26.71 -14.58
CA PHE A 218 25.67 27.74 -15.20
C PHE A 218 24.95 28.61 -14.15
N TYR A 219 24.60 28.03 -13.01
CA TYR A 219 23.80 28.68 -11.97
C TYR A 219 24.61 29.43 -10.90
N LYS A 220 25.89 29.74 -11.14
CA LYS A 220 26.73 30.46 -10.15
C LYS A 220 26.65 31.99 -10.20
N SER A 221 26.05 32.54 -11.25
CA SER A 221 25.83 34.00 -11.35
C SER A 221 24.55 34.38 -10.59
N ALA A 222 24.58 35.48 -9.82
CA ALA A 222 23.46 35.92 -8.98
C ALA A 222 22.09 35.90 -9.70
N ARG A 223 22.05 36.38 -10.96
CA ARG A 223 20.82 36.39 -11.78
C ARG A 223 20.27 35.00 -12.11
N HIS A 224 21.15 34.00 -12.22
CA HIS A 224 20.76 32.63 -12.49
C HIS A 224 20.35 31.89 -11.22
N ILE A 225 20.88 32.28 -10.06
CA ILE A 225 20.44 31.77 -8.76
C ILE A 225 18.98 32.15 -8.50
N ASP A 226 18.62 33.41 -8.74
CA ASP A 226 17.24 33.89 -8.53
C ASP A 226 16.23 33.14 -9.45
N ASP A 227 16.54 32.97 -10.74
CA ASP A 227 15.70 32.18 -11.68
C ASP A 227 15.62 30.70 -11.26
N ALA A 228 16.69 30.12 -10.69
CA ALA A 228 16.66 28.75 -10.19
C ALA A 228 15.79 28.60 -8.95
N LEU A 229 15.83 29.57 -8.02
CA LEU A 229 14.99 29.59 -6.83
C LEU A 229 13.51 29.76 -7.21
N GLU A 230 13.17 30.72 -8.07
CA GLU A 230 11.80 30.95 -8.51
C GLU A 230 11.19 29.72 -9.19
N ARG A 231 11.97 29.02 -10.04
CA ARG A 231 11.52 27.76 -10.65
C ARG A 231 11.37 26.63 -9.65
N THR A 232 12.26 26.55 -8.65
CA THR A 232 12.15 25.56 -7.58
C THR A 232 10.87 25.79 -6.77
N ASP A 233 10.57 27.05 -6.46
CA ASP A 233 9.34 27.45 -5.79
C ASP A 233 8.10 27.10 -6.64
N ARG A 234 8.15 27.33 -7.95
CA ARG A 234 7.06 26.91 -8.87
C ARG A 234 6.82 25.40 -8.85
N PHE A 235 7.88 24.58 -9.01
CA PHE A 235 7.74 23.11 -8.96
C PHE A 235 7.28 22.60 -7.59
N THR A 236 7.63 23.31 -6.52
CA THR A 236 7.16 22.99 -5.16
C THR A 236 5.70 23.40 -4.99
N GLY A 237 5.30 24.56 -5.50
CA GLY A 237 3.91 25.02 -5.53
C GLY A 237 3.01 24.06 -6.29
N GLU A 238 3.43 23.63 -7.48
CA GLU A 238 2.73 22.60 -8.26
C GLU A 238 2.57 21.30 -7.46
N TYR A 239 3.52 20.90 -6.62
CA TYR A 239 3.36 19.69 -5.81
C TYR A 239 2.35 19.84 -4.66
N ILE A 240 2.16 21.06 -4.14
CA ILE A 240 1.30 21.34 -2.97
C ILE A 240 -0.18 21.49 -3.37
N GLU A 241 -0.45 22.00 -4.58
CA GLU A 241 -1.82 22.20 -5.12
C GLU A 241 -2.58 20.91 -5.46
#